data_AF-A0A4V5UXQ3-F1
#
_entry.id   AF-A0A4V5UXQ3-F1
#
_cell.length_a   1.000
_cell.length_b   1.000
_cell.length_c   1.000
_cell.angle_alpha   90.00
_cell.angle_beta   90.00
_cell.angle_gamma   90.00
#
_symmetry.space_group_name_H-M   'P 1'
#
loop_
_entity.id
_entity.type
_entity.pdbx_description
1 polymer ?
#
loop_
_entity_poly.entity_id
_entity_poly.type
_entity_poly.pdbx_seq_one_letter_code
_entity_poly.pdbx_strand_id
1 'polypeptide(L)'
;MSLRSRIRDLHTSAVVADNEHQVRLRTGQLSDLSDRIATVVQGLSALRVGLAEVRQLNVEIPADLHRAAGHATDGLRSLAAELPDIAVDSDLDAAKVHVSNTERFVSGLRSFVADNWRRHVTQPLPPINRELVDALAESGVDVESIRVALESAQGQLLAIVNRTIPLKGDVDKFRAAFESVRASGDQIGNVVDPDIAKGIVGSQEGAGMPLVWFTPVRLQALSELGIIDRFRVRLQ
;
A
#
# COMPACT_ATOMS: atom_id res chain seq x y z
N MET A 1 -4.31 73.36 19.79
CA MET A 1 -4.32 71.95 20.26
C MET A 1 -3.41 71.83 21.47
N SER A 2 -3.85 71.15 22.54
CA SER A 2 -3.03 70.98 23.76
C SER A 2 -2.28 69.65 23.74
N LEU A 3 -1.13 69.58 24.43
CA LEU A 3 -0.34 68.36 24.60
C LEU A 3 -1.17 67.16 25.10
N ARG A 4 -2.20 67.42 25.90
CA ARG A 4 -3.15 66.41 26.40
C ARG A 4 -4.04 65.81 25.29
N SER A 5 -4.44 66.56 24.26
CA SER A 5 -5.22 65.97 23.16
C SER A 5 -4.33 65.05 22.32
N ARG A 6 -3.09 65.48 22.06
CA ARG A 6 -2.12 64.72 21.26
C ARG A 6 -1.72 63.38 21.90
N ILE A 7 -1.58 63.35 23.23
CA ILE A 7 -1.34 62.11 24.00
C ILE A 7 -2.56 61.18 23.95
N ARG A 8 -3.78 61.74 24.01
CA ARG A 8 -5.02 60.96 23.94
C ARG A 8 -5.20 60.35 22.54
N ASP A 9 -4.94 61.12 21.48
CA ASP A 9 -5.02 60.64 20.09
C ASP A 9 -3.95 59.56 19.80
N LEU A 10 -2.73 59.71 20.33
CA LEU A 10 -1.69 58.68 20.27
C LEU A 10 -2.09 57.42 21.02
N HIS A 11 -2.71 57.55 22.20
CA HIS A 11 -3.15 56.39 22.97
C HIS A 11 -4.28 55.63 22.27
N THR A 12 -5.27 56.35 21.71
CA THR A 12 -6.34 55.74 20.92
C THR A 12 -5.80 55.06 19.66
N SER A 13 -4.83 55.68 18.98
CA SER A 13 -4.19 55.09 17.79
C SER A 13 -3.39 53.83 18.15
N ALA A 14 -2.69 53.81 19.29
CA ALA A 14 -1.97 52.64 19.77
C ALA A 14 -2.91 51.48 20.13
N VAL A 15 -4.07 51.78 20.75
CA VAL A 15 -5.09 50.77 21.05
C VAL A 15 -5.71 50.20 19.77
N VAL A 16 -5.98 51.05 18.77
CA VAL A 16 -6.49 50.59 17.47
C VAL A 16 -5.46 49.71 16.74
N ALA A 17 -4.18 50.09 16.75
CA ALA A 17 -3.11 49.30 16.13
C ALA A 17 -2.87 47.96 16.85
N ASP A 18 -2.94 47.93 18.18
CA ASP A 18 -2.86 46.71 18.97
C ASP A 18 -4.05 45.77 18.67
N ASN A 19 -5.27 46.31 18.60
CA ASN A 19 -6.45 45.57 18.19
C ASN A 19 -6.32 45.01 16.76
N GLU A 20 -5.80 45.80 15.80
CA GLU A 20 -5.59 45.35 14.42
C GLU A 20 -4.55 44.22 14.35
N HIS A 21 -3.46 44.33 15.11
CA HIS A 21 -2.45 43.29 15.20
C HIS A 21 -3.01 42.00 15.80
N GLN A 22 -3.78 42.10 16.89
CA GLN A 22 -4.45 40.96 17.53
C GLN A 22 -5.44 40.28 16.58
N VAL A 23 -6.24 41.06 15.84
CA VAL A 23 -7.18 40.52 14.84
C VAL A 23 -6.43 39.78 13.73
N ARG A 24 -5.33 40.32 13.20
CA ARG A 24 -4.51 39.65 12.19
C ARG A 24 -3.89 38.35 12.70
N LEU A 25 -3.29 38.39 13.90
CA LEU A 25 -2.69 37.21 14.52
C LEU A 25 -3.74 36.10 14.69
N ARG A 26 -4.91 36.45 15.21
CA ARG A 26 -6.02 35.53 15.43
C ARG A 26 -6.57 34.95 14.13
N THR A 27 -6.75 35.79 13.11
CA THR A 27 -7.20 35.34 11.79
C THR A 27 -6.21 34.34 11.18
N GLY A 28 -4.90 34.58 11.32
CA GLY A 28 -3.86 33.64 10.91
C GLY A 28 -3.95 32.31 11.66
N GLN A 29 -4.10 32.33 12.98
CA GLN A 29 -4.23 31.12 13.79
C GLN A 29 -5.48 30.29 13.45
N LEU A 30 -6.61 30.95 13.16
CA LEU A 30 -7.84 30.27 12.76
C LEU A 30 -7.69 29.66 11.35
N SER A 31 -7.03 30.35 10.43
CA SER A 31 -6.70 29.81 9.10
C SER A 31 -5.83 28.56 9.20
N ASP A 32 -4.73 28.64 9.95
CA ASP A 32 -3.82 27.51 10.15
C ASP A 32 -4.54 26.31 10.79
N LEU A 33 -5.43 26.57 11.76
CA LEU A 33 -6.21 25.52 12.42
C LEU A 33 -7.21 24.88 11.47
N SER A 34 -7.88 25.69 10.64
CA SER A 34 -8.80 25.21 9.60
C SER A 34 -8.09 24.30 8.60
N ASP A 35 -6.91 24.69 8.11
CA ASP A 35 -6.12 23.91 7.16
C ASP A 35 -5.66 22.57 7.76
N ARG A 36 -5.24 22.59 9.04
CA ARG A 36 -4.90 21.37 9.78
C ARG A 36 -6.11 20.45 9.90
N ILE A 37 -7.27 20.97 10.28
CA ILE A 37 -8.50 20.16 10.41
C ILE A 37 -8.85 19.53 9.06
N ALA A 38 -8.86 20.30 7.97
CA ALA A 38 -9.15 19.80 6.64
C ALA A 38 -8.22 18.64 6.25
N THR A 39 -6.92 18.81 6.48
CA THR A 39 -5.89 17.79 6.20
C THR A 39 -6.14 16.50 7.01
N VAL A 40 -6.45 16.63 8.30
CA VAL A 40 -6.68 15.48 9.19
C VAL A 40 -7.97 14.75 8.84
N VAL A 41 -9.05 15.48 8.52
CA VAL A 41 -10.33 14.89 8.09
C VAL A 41 -10.16 14.11 6.78
N GLN A 42 -9.43 14.68 5.82
CA GLN A 42 -9.14 13.98 4.55
C GLN A 42 -8.31 12.71 4.81
N GLY A 43 -7.27 12.80 5.65
CA GLY A 43 -6.45 11.65 6.03
C GLY A 43 -7.23 10.54 6.74
N LEU A 44 -8.14 10.91 7.64
CA LEU A 44 -9.04 9.98 8.33
C LEU A 44 -9.95 9.20 7.38
N SER A 45 -10.46 9.85 6.33
CA SER A 45 -11.32 9.18 5.35
C SER A 45 -10.59 8.02 4.64
N ALA A 46 -9.34 8.25 4.22
CA ALA A 46 -8.52 7.21 3.61
C ALA A 46 -8.15 6.10 4.61
N LEU A 47 -7.83 6.46 5.86
CA LEU A 47 -7.53 5.49 6.92
C LEU A 47 -8.73 4.62 7.29
N ARG A 48 -9.96 5.13 7.21
CA ARG A 48 -11.17 4.32 7.45
C ARG A 48 -11.35 3.25 6.39
N VAL A 49 -11.04 3.57 5.12
CA VAL A 49 -11.01 2.56 4.05
C VAL A 49 -9.94 1.53 4.35
N GLY A 50 -8.71 1.96 4.66
CA GLY A 50 -7.62 1.05 4.99
C GLY A 50 -7.92 0.17 6.22
N LEU A 51 -8.58 0.70 7.23
CA LEU A 51 -9.00 -0.06 8.41
C LEU A 51 -10.06 -1.12 8.07
N ALA A 52 -10.99 -0.80 7.16
CA ALA A 52 -11.99 -1.76 6.69
C ALA A 52 -11.35 -2.90 5.89
N GLU A 53 -10.33 -2.60 5.08
CA GLU A 53 -9.54 -3.60 4.36
C GLU A 53 -8.75 -4.49 5.34
N VAL A 54 -8.02 -3.91 6.30
CA VAL A 54 -7.26 -4.68 7.30
C VAL A 54 -8.17 -5.60 8.13
N ARG A 55 -9.43 -5.22 8.35
CA ARG A 55 -10.40 -6.09 9.04
C ARG A 55 -10.64 -7.40 8.31
N GLN A 56 -10.53 -7.41 6.99
CA GLN A 56 -10.68 -8.63 6.18
C GLN A 56 -9.51 -9.59 6.39
N LEU A 57 -8.38 -9.13 6.93
CA LEU A 57 -7.16 -9.92 7.15
C LEU A 57 -7.20 -10.77 8.42
N ASN A 58 -8.37 -10.91 9.08
CA ASN A 58 -8.54 -11.60 10.37
C ASN A 58 -7.59 -11.09 11.47
N VAL A 59 -7.21 -9.81 11.41
CA VAL A 59 -6.44 -9.14 12.45
C VAL A 59 -7.38 -8.77 13.60
N GLU A 60 -6.92 -8.94 14.84
CA GLU A 60 -7.60 -8.40 16.02
C GLU A 60 -7.58 -6.87 15.97
N ILE A 61 -8.70 -6.29 15.54
CA ILE A 61 -8.92 -4.85 15.59
C ILE A 61 -9.67 -4.54 16.88
N PRO A 62 -9.20 -3.59 17.70
CA PRO A 62 -9.94 -3.14 18.87
C PRO A 62 -11.36 -2.75 18.47
N ALA A 63 -12.37 -3.32 19.13
CA ALA A 63 -13.78 -3.18 18.74
C ALA A 63 -14.23 -1.71 18.63
N ASP A 64 -13.62 -0.84 19.43
CA ASP A 64 -13.95 0.58 19.48
C ASP A 64 -13.18 1.43 18.48
N LEU A 65 -12.16 0.90 17.77
CA LEU A 65 -11.27 1.70 16.93
C LEU A 65 -12.02 2.36 15.75
N HIS A 66 -12.95 1.64 15.12
CA HIS A 66 -13.77 2.18 14.04
C HIS A 66 -14.74 3.26 14.55
N ARG A 67 -15.30 3.05 15.74
CA ARG A 67 -16.20 4.02 16.40
C ARG A 67 -15.42 5.28 16.80
N ALA A 68 -14.23 5.12 17.39
CA ALA A 68 -13.33 6.19 17.75
C ALA A 68 -12.89 7.01 16.54
N ALA A 69 -12.57 6.37 15.41
CA ALA A 69 -12.27 7.08 14.16
C ALA A 69 -13.46 7.87 13.61
N GLY A 70 -14.69 7.33 13.76
CA GLY A 70 -15.93 8.05 13.48
C GLY A 70 -16.07 9.30 14.35
N HIS A 71 -16.00 9.14 15.67
CA HIS A 71 -16.08 10.25 16.62
C HIS A 71 -14.99 11.30 16.42
N ALA A 72 -13.76 10.91 16.09
CA ALA A 72 -12.70 11.84 15.75
C ALA A 72 -13.02 12.67 14.50
N THR A 73 -13.62 12.04 13.47
CA THR A 73 -14.03 12.74 12.25
C THR A 73 -15.16 13.73 12.54
N ASP A 74 -16.17 13.29 13.30
CA ASP A 74 -17.34 14.11 13.60
C ASP A 74 -16.98 15.26 14.56
N GLY A 75 -16.10 15.01 15.54
CA GLY A 75 -15.55 16.05 16.41
C GLY A 75 -14.78 17.12 15.65
N LEU A 76 -13.92 16.72 14.70
CA LEU A 76 -13.21 17.66 13.83
C LEU A 76 -14.15 18.46 12.92
N ARG A 77 -15.23 17.86 12.41
CA ARG A 77 -16.23 18.57 11.61
C ARG A 77 -17.05 19.56 12.44
N SER A 78 -17.43 19.19 13.66
CA SER A 78 -18.09 20.10 14.61
C SER A 78 -17.18 21.29 14.90
N LEU A 79 -15.91 21.00 15.20
CA LEU A 79 -14.92 22.04 15.46
C LEU A 79 -14.71 22.96 14.26
N ALA A 80 -14.68 22.42 13.04
CA ALA A 80 -14.59 23.22 11.82
C ALA A 80 -15.81 24.13 11.61
N ALA A 81 -17.01 23.69 12.01
CA ALA A 81 -18.23 24.48 11.91
C ALA A 81 -18.29 25.58 12.97
N GLU A 82 -17.76 25.33 14.16
CA GLU A 82 -17.74 26.26 15.30
C GLU A 82 -16.57 27.27 15.22
N LEU A 83 -15.54 26.96 14.43
CA LEU A 83 -14.31 27.75 14.26
C LEU A 83 -14.52 29.24 13.96
N PRO A 84 -15.47 29.64 13.08
CA PRO A 84 -15.77 31.05 12.80
C PRO A 84 -16.33 31.83 14.00
N ASP A 85 -16.97 31.13 14.94
CA ASP A 85 -17.68 31.71 16.09
C ASP A 85 -16.86 31.68 17.39
N ILE A 86 -15.63 31.15 17.34
CA ILE A 86 -14.71 31.12 18.49
C ILE A 86 -14.39 32.57 18.88
N ALA A 87 -15.01 33.04 19.97
CA ALA A 87 -14.94 34.43 20.45
C ALA A 87 -13.88 34.64 21.54
N VAL A 88 -13.44 33.57 22.25
CA VAL A 88 -12.48 33.67 23.36
C VAL A 88 -11.18 32.92 23.06
N ASP A 89 -10.03 33.48 23.44
CA ASP A 89 -8.70 32.87 23.20
C ASP A 89 -8.54 31.51 23.92
N SER A 90 -9.19 31.31 25.07
CA SER A 90 -9.22 30.01 25.77
C SER A 90 -9.87 28.91 24.93
N ASP A 91 -10.88 29.26 24.14
CA ASP A 91 -11.61 28.32 23.29
C ASP A 91 -10.76 27.97 22.06
N LEU A 92 -9.98 28.93 21.55
CA LEU A 92 -9.00 28.69 20.49
C LEU A 92 -7.87 27.76 20.95
N ASP A 93 -7.37 27.91 22.17
CA ASP A 93 -6.34 27.00 22.70
C ASP A 93 -6.90 25.61 22.99
N ALA A 94 -8.14 25.50 23.49
CA ALA A 94 -8.84 24.22 23.60
C ALA A 94 -9.02 23.54 22.23
N ALA A 95 -9.38 24.30 21.20
CA ALA A 95 -9.49 23.81 19.82
C ALA A 95 -8.14 23.29 19.30
N LYS A 96 -7.04 24.03 19.50
CA LYS A 96 -5.69 23.58 19.13
C LYS A 96 -5.29 22.28 19.83
N VAL A 97 -5.61 22.15 21.13
CA VAL A 97 -5.36 20.92 21.89
C VAL A 97 -6.18 19.75 21.34
N HIS A 98 -7.46 19.97 21.02
CA HIS A 98 -8.33 18.96 20.43
C HIS A 98 -7.81 18.45 19.07
N VAL A 99 -7.44 19.37 18.17
CA VAL A 99 -6.84 19.02 16.87
C VAL A 99 -5.54 18.24 17.06
N SER A 100 -4.66 18.69 17.95
CA SER A 100 -3.37 18.02 18.21
C SER A 100 -3.53 16.62 18.83
N ASN A 101 -4.53 16.44 19.70
CA ASN A 101 -4.87 15.11 20.23
C ASN A 101 -5.40 14.19 19.12
N THR A 102 -6.20 14.73 18.21
CA THR A 102 -6.76 13.97 17.09
C THR A 102 -5.68 13.62 16.06
N GLU A 103 -4.75 14.52 15.76
CA GLU A 103 -3.56 14.24 14.94
C GLU A 103 -2.74 13.09 15.51
N ARG A 104 -2.51 13.07 16.83
CA ARG A 104 -1.82 11.95 17.51
C ARG A 104 -2.58 10.64 17.34
N PHE A 105 -3.90 10.65 17.54
CA PHE A 105 -4.75 9.48 17.29
C PHE A 105 -4.67 9.00 15.84
N VAL A 106 -4.75 9.91 14.88
CA VAL A 106 -4.69 9.62 13.44
C VAL A 106 -3.33 9.04 13.04
N SER A 107 -2.24 9.55 13.61
CA SER A 107 -0.91 9.00 13.43
C SER A 107 -0.82 7.56 13.95
N GLY A 108 -1.33 7.30 15.16
CA GLY A 108 -1.39 5.95 15.72
C GLY A 108 -2.24 4.99 14.88
N LEU A 109 -3.41 5.44 14.40
CA LEU A 109 -4.25 4.67 13.49
C LEU A 109 -3.55 4.36 12.16
N ARG A 110 -2.82 5.34 11.60
CA ARG A 110 -2.03 5.15 10.38
C ARG A 110 -0.96 4.09 10.57
N SER A 111 -0.18 4.16 11.65
CA SER A 111 0.83 3.15 11.97
C SER A 111 0.18 1.77 12.12
N PHE A 112 -0.93 1.68 12.86
CA PHE A 112 -1.65 0.41 13.03
C PHE A 112 -2.09 -0.20 11.68
N VAL A 113 -2.71 0.58 10.81
CA VAL A 113 -3.16 0.10 9.49
C VAL A 113 -1.96 -0.30 8.63
N ALA A 114 -0.92 0.55 8.58
CA ALA A 114 0.27 0.32 7.78
C ALA A 114 1.05 -0.93 8.21
N ASP A 115 1.21 -1.14 9.53
CA ASP A 115 1.95 -2.28 10.06
C ASP A 115 1.23 -3.61 9.76
N ASN A 116 -0.09 -3.65 9.95
CA ASN A 116 -0.88 -4.84 9.66
C ASN A 116 -0.92 -5.14 8.16
N TRP A 117 -1.07 -4.10 7.34
CA TRP A 117 -1.00 -4.24 5.89
C TRP A 117 0.37 -4.77 5.45
N ARG A 118 1.45 -4.15 5.94
CA ARG A 118 2.83 -4.55 5.61
C ARG A 118 3.07 -6.01 5.96
N ARG A 119 2.69 -6.45 7.17
CA ARG A 119 2.82 -7.86 7.59
C ARG A 119 2.11 -8.83 6.63
N HIS A 120 0.96 -8.44 6.10
CA HIS A 120 0.21 -9.25 5.15
C HIS A 120 0.90 -9.30 3.78
N VAL A 121 1.32 -8.16 3.23
CA VAL A 121 1.93 -8.11 1.89
C VAL A 121 3.37 -8.61 1.84
N THR A 122 4.08 -8.66 2.97
CA THR A 122 5.44 -9.24 3.05
C THR A 122 5.45 -10.76 3.17
N GLN A 123 4.29 -11.42 3.08
CA GLN A 123 4.25 -12.88 3.03
C GLN A 123 5.06 -13.38 1.83
N PRO A 124 5.84 -14.46 2.00
CA PRO A 124 6.64 -15.00 0.91
C PRO A 124 5.70 -15.41 -0.23
N LEU A 125 5.99 -14.92 -1.43
CA LEU A 125 5.28 -15.34 -2.62
C LEU A 125 5.48 -16.84 -2.83
N PRO A 126 4.48 -17.55 -3.39
CA PRO A 126 4.63 -18.94 -3.80
C PRO A 126 5.88 -19.06 -4.68
N PRO A 127 6.74 -20.07 -4.45
CA PRO A 127 7.94 -20.23 -5.24
C PRO A 127 7.53 -20.51 -6.69
N ILE A 128 7.89 -19.62 -7.61
CA ILE A 128 7.83 -19.91 -9.04
C ILE A 128 9.23 -19.86 -9.61
N ASN A 129 9.62 -20.94 -10.26
CA ASN A 129 10.87 -21.00 -11.00
C ASN A 129 10.66 -20.34 -12.37
N ARG A 130 10.98 -19.04 -12.49
CA ARG A 130 10.89 -18.31 -13.76
C ARG A 130 11.86 -18.86 -14.80
N GLU A 131 13.05 -19.26 -14.38
CA GLU A 131 14.05 -19.89 -15.25
C GLU A 131 13.48 -21.16 -15.88
N LEU A 132 12.66 -21.91 -15.15
CA LEU A 132 11.94 -23.06 -15.72
C LEU A 132 10.91 -22.63 -16.78
N VAL A 133 10.11 -21.59 -16.53
CA VAL A 133 9.12 -21.10 -17.52
C VAL A 133 9.82 -20.65 -18.80
N ASP A 134 10.91 -19.89 -18.67
CA ASP A 134 11.71 -19.42 -19.80
C ASP A 134 12.35 -20.61 -20.53
N ALA A 135 12.93 -21.57 -19.78
CA ALA A 135 13.53 -22.76 -20.37
C ALA A 135 12.52 -23.61 -21.14
N LEU A 136 11.29 -23.75 -20.62
CA LEU A 136 10.19 -24.44 -21.29
C LEU A 136 9.78 -23.74 -22.59
N ALA A 137 9.65 -22.41 -22.56
CA ALA A 137 9.30 -21.60 -23.73
C ALA A 137 10.39 -21.69 -24.81
N GLU A 138 11.67 -21.57 -24.46
CA GLU A 138 12.81 -21.72 -25.37
C GLU A 138 12.87 -23.12 -25.98
N SER A 139 12.51 -24.13 -25.19
CA SER A 139 12.39 -25.52 -25.63
C SER A 139 11.15 -25.76 -26.50
N GLY A 140 10.25 -24.78 -26.63
CA GLY A 140 9.07 -24.85 -27.51
C GLY A 140 7.85 -25.48 -26.88
N VAL A 141 7.83 -25.65 -25.56
CA VAL A 141 6.62 -26.03 -24.81
C VAL A 141 5.70 -24.82 -24.75
N ASP A 142 4.42 -25.00 -25.05
CA ASP A 142 3.44 -23.92 -24.95
C ASP A 142 3.15 -23.57 -23.50
N VAL A 143 3.86 -22.55 -23.00
CA VAL A 143 3.69 -21.98 -21.66
C VAL A 143 3.29 -20.51 -21.71
N GLU A 144 2.89 -20.00 -22.89
CA GLU A 144 2.62 -18.56 -23.07
C GLU A 144 1.49 -18.08 -22.18
N SER A 145 0.42 -18.88 -22.08
CA SER A 145 -0.70 -18.59 -21.18
C SER A 145 -0.28 -18.51 -19.70
N ILE A 146 0.65 -19.37 -19.28
CA ILE A 146 1.20 -19.38 -17.92
C ILE A 146 2.06 -18.13 -17.70
N ARG A 147 2.92 -17.79 -18.65
CA ARG A 147 3.79 -16.60 -18.59
C ARG A 147 2.97 -15.32 -18.46
N VAL A 148 1.97 -15.13 -19.33
CA VAL A 148 1.10 -13.94 -19.30
C VAL A 148 0.35 -13.83 -17.96
N ALA A 149 -0.18 -14.94 -17.45
CA ALA A 149 -0.86 -14.95 -16.16
C ALA A 149 0.09 -14.57 -15.01
N LEU A 150 1.31 -15.10 -15.03
CA LEU A 150 2.34 -14.87 -14.04
C LEU A 150 2.87 -13.42 -14.05
N GLU A 151 3.13 -12.86 -15.23
CA GLU A 151 3.52 -11.46 -15.40
C GLU A 151 2.41 -10.51 -14.92
N SER A 152 1.17 -10.77 -15.31
CA SER A 152 0.01 -9.98 -14.90
C SER A 152 -0.19 -10.00 -13.38
N ALA A 153 -0.16 -11.19 -12.77
CA ALA A 153 -0.31 -11.35 -11.32
C ALA A 153 0.84 -10.68 -10.55
N GLN A 154 2.08 -10.78 -11.03
CA GLN A 154 3.23 -10.10 -10.42
C GLN A 154 3.14 -8.57 -10.55
N GLY A 155 2.71 -8.06 -11.70
CA GLY A 155 2.47 -6.63 -11.88
C GLY A 155 1.44 -6.11 -10.87
N GLN A 156 0.36 -6.86 -10.65
CA GLN A 156 -0.65 -6.54 -9.63
C GLN A 156 -0.07 -6.58 -8.21
N LEU A 157 0.66 -7.63 -7.86
CA LEU A 157 1.31 -7.74 -6.55
C LEU A 157 2.27 -6.57 -6.30
N LEU A 158 3.11 -6.22 -7.28
CA LEU A 158 4.07 -5.11 -7.16
C LEU A 158 3.36 -3.76 -6.98
N ALA A 159 2.24 -3.54 -7.67
CA ALA A 159 1.44 -2.33 -7.49
C ALA A 159 0.78 -2.22 -6.11
N ILE A 160 0.49 -3.36 -5.47
CA ILE A 160 -0.18 -3.45 -4.17
C ILE A 160 0.83 -3.39 -3.01
N VAL A 161 1.94 -4.13 -3.10
CA VAL A 161 2.98 -4.24 -2.06
C VAL A 161 3.63 -2.88 -1.75
N ASN A 162 3.74 -2.00 -2.73
CA ASN A 162 4.35 -0.67 -2.55
C ASN A 162 3.45 0.33 -1.82
N ARG A 163 2.20 -0.02 -1.49
CA ARG A 163 1.28 0.89 -0.79
C ARG A 163 1.45 0.82 0.72
N THR A 164 1.48 1.98 1.37
CA THR A 164 1.52 2.06 2.84
C THR A 164 0.15 1.82 3.48
N ILE A 165 -0.91 2.32 2.85
CA ILE A 165 -2.30 2.15 3.32
C ILE A 165 -3.09 1.49 2.19
N PRO A 166 -3.80 0.37 2.46
CA PRO A 166 -4.58 -0.31 1.43
C PRO A 166 -5.79 0.53 1.01
N LEU A 167 -6.09 0.51 -0.29
CA LEU A 167 -7.31 1.05 -0.87
C LEU A 167 -8.40 -0.02 -0.90
N LYS A 168 -9.64 0.43 -1.16
CA LYS A 168 -10.79 -0.46 -1.27
C LYS A 168 -10.54 -1.59 -2.28
N GLY A 169 -10.67 -2.84 -1.82
CA GLY A 169 -10.49 -4.06 -2.60
C GLY A 169 -9.03 -4.46 -2.85
N ASP A 170 -8.05 -3.78 -2.24
CA ASP A 170 -6.64 -4.18 -2.38
C ASP A 170 -6.37 -5.54 -1.74
N VAL A 171 -7.07 -5.89 -0.65
CA VAL A 171 -6.93 -7.21 -0.01
C VAL A 171 -7.39 -8.32 -0.94
N ASP A 172 -8.55 -8.17 -1.57
CA ASP A 172 -9.08 -9.17 -2.49
C ASP A 172 -8.22 -9.29 -3.76
N LYS A 173 -7.74 -8.16 -4.29
CA LYS A 173 -6.80 -8.17 -5.43
C LYS A 173 -5.47 -8.84 -5.06
N PHE A 174 -4.95 -8.60 -3.86
CA PHE A 174 -3.75 -9.25 -3.38
C PHE A 174 -3.94 -10.77 -3.33
N ARG A 175 -5.03 -11.24 -2.71
CA ARG A 175 -5.38 -12.66 -2.65
C ARG A 175 -5.53 -13.27 -4.04
N ALA A 176 -6.26 -12.61 -4.93
CA ALA A 176 -6.47 -13.09 -6.30
C ALA A 176 -5.15 -13.21 -7.07
N ALA A 177 -4.27 -12.21 -6.96
CA ALA A 177 -2.97 -12.25 -7.61
C ALA A 177 -2.05 -13.32 -6.99
N PHE A 178 -2.08 -13.48 -5.66
CA PHE A 178 -1.33 -14.52 -4.96
C PHE A 178 -1.78 -15.93 -5.36
N GLU A 179 -3.09 -16.17 -5.42
CA GLU A 179 -3.66 -17.42 -5.91
C GLU A 179 -3.39 -17.65 -7.40
N SER A 180 -3.38 -16.59 -8.23
CA SER A 180 -3.00 -16.71 -9.63
C SER A 180 -1.54 -17.16 -9.79
N VAL A 181 -0.63 -16.60 -8.99
CA VAL A 181 0.78 -17.02 -8.93
C VAL A 181 0.89 -18.48 -8.51
N ARG A 182 0.15 -18.90 -7.48
CA ARG A 182 0.10 -20.30 -7.05
C ARG A 182 -0.43 -21.23 -8.14
N ALA A 183 -1.56 -20.88 -8.74
CA ALA A 183 -2.21 -21.68 -9.79
C ALA A 183 -1.31 -21.81 -11.04
N SER A 184 -0.58 -20.76 -11.42
CA SER A 184 0.44 -20.84 -12.47
C SER A 184 1.56 -21.82 -12.09
N GLY A 185 2.00 -21.83 -10.84
CA GLY A 185 2.96 -22.82 -10.33
C GLY A 185 2.46 -24.26 -10.43
N ASP A 186 1.22 -24.51 -10.00
CA ASP A 186 0.58 -25.82 -10.09
C ASP A 186 0.40 -26.25 -11.57
N GLN A 187 0.06 -25.31 -12.45
CA GLN A 187 -0.08 -25.57 -13.88
C GLN A 187 1.26 -25.98 -14.51
N ILE A 188 2.39 -25.38 -14.14
CA ILE A 188 3.71 -25.80 -14.61
C ILE A 188 3.98 -27.27 -14.24
N GLY A 189 3.66 -27.67 -13.01
CA GLY A 189 3.82 -29.06 -12.56
C GLY A 189 2.93 -30.06 -13.31
N ASN A 190 1.80 -29.61 -13.85
CA ASN A 190 0.94 -30.44 -14.71
C ASN A 190 1.43 -30.52 -16.17
N VAL A 191 2.21 -29.54 -16.63
CA VAL A 191 2.75 -29.52 -18.00
C VAL A 191 4.00 -30.39 -18.10
N VAL A 192 4.90 -30.34 -17.12
CA VAL A 192 6.17 -31.09 -17.16
C VAL A 192 6.48 -31.74 -15.82
N ASP A 193 6.82 -33.03 -15.86
CA ASP A 193 7.31 -33.77 -14.70
C ASP A 193 8.61 -33.11 -14.15
N PRO A 194 8.78 -32.98 -12.82
CA PRO A 194 9.94 -32.31 -12.22
C PRO A 194 11.31 -32.83 -12.70
N ASP A 195 11.42 -34.13 -12.99
CA ASP A 195 12.66 -34.74 -13.47
C ASP A 195 12.95 -34.34 -14.92
N ILE A 196 11.91 -34.24 -15.76
CA ILE A 196 12.00 -33.75 -17.14
C ILE A 196 12.32 -32.25 -17.17
N ALA A 197 11.66 -31.46 -16.32
CA ALA A 197 11.93 -30.04 -16.14
C ALA A 197 13.41 -29.78 -15.79
N LYS A 198 13.99 -30.59 -14.89
CA LYS A 198 15.42 -30.54 -14.56
C LYS A 198 16.31 -30.80 -15.77
N GLY A 199 15.95 -31.77 -16.61
CA GLY A 199 16.69 -32.05 -17.83
C GLY A 199 16.60 -30.94 -18.86
N ILE A 200 15.43 -30.31 -19.01
CA ILE A 200 15.22 -29.17 -19.90
C ILE A 200 16.11 -28.01 -19.46
N VAL A 201 16.02 -27.59 -18.20
CA VAL A 201 16.84 -26.49 -17.65
C VAL A 201 18.33 -26.80 -17.75
N GLY A 202 18.76 -27.99 -17.28
CA GLY A 202 20.17 -28.36 -17.30
C GLY A 202 20.76 -28.51 -18.71
N SER A 203 19.92 -28.78 -19.73
CA SER A 203 20.39 -28.88 -21.12
C SER A 203 20.78 -27.53 -21.73
N GLN A 204 20.29 -26.44 -21.13
CA GLN A 204 20.59 -25.06 -21.55
C GLN A 204 21.89 -24.53 -20.91
N GLU A 205 22.38 -25.18 -19.85
CA GLU A 205 23.65 -24.83 -19.24
C GLU A 205 24.82 -25.12 -20.20
N GLY A 206 25.94 -24.39 -20.05
CA GLY A 206 27.09 -24.52 -20.95
C GLY A 206 27.70 -25.94 -21.01
N ALA A 207 27.57 -26.71 -19.92
CA ALA A 207 27.99 -28.11 -19.85
C ALA A 207 26.94 -29.08 -20.44
N GLY A 208 25.69 -28.65 -20.57
CA GLY A 208 24.54 -29.48 -20.93
C GLY A 208 24.23 -30.57 -19.91
N MET A 209 23.32 -31.48 -20.27
CA MET A 209 22.98 -32.63 -19.43
C MET A 209 23.86 -33.85 -19.77
N PRO A 210 24.26 -34.65 -18.76
CA PRO A 210 24.97 -35.90 -18.98
C PRO A 210 24.15 -36.86 -19.86
N LEU A 211 24.81 -37.58 -20.78
CA LEU A 211 24.14 -38.58 -21.64
C LEU A 211 23.38 -39.64 -20.84
N VAL A 212 23.89 -40.01 -19.65
CA VAL A 212 23.25 -40.95 -18.72
C VAL A 212 21.88 -40.49 -18.22
N TRP A 213 21.58 -39.19 -18.32
CA TRP A 213 20.26 -38.67 -17.98
C TRP A 213 19.20 -39.06 -19.02
N PHE A 214 19.55 -39.22 -20.30
CA PHE A 214 18.60 -39.52 -21.37
C PHE A 214 18.20 -41.02 -21.40
N THR A 215 17.39 -41.42 -20.42
CA THR A 215 16.79 -42.77 -20.39
C THR A 215 15.63 -42.88 -21.39
N PRO A 216 15.23 -44.09 -21.81
CA PRO A 216 14.10 -44.27 -22.74
C PRO A 216 12.80 -43.60 -22.24
N VAL A 217 12.54 -43.67 -20.94
CA VAL A 217 11.35 -43.04 -20.31
C VAL A 217 11.39 -41.52 -20.46
N ARG A 218 12.55 -40.89 -20.23
CA ARG A 218 12.69 -39.43 -20.35
C ARG A 218 12.66 -38.96 -21.81
N LEU A 219 13.25 -39.74 -22.71
CA LEU A 219 13.16 -39.46 -24.15
C LEU A 219 11.71 -39.56 -24.65
N GLN A 220 10.95 -40.54 -24.18
CA GLN A 220 9.53 -40.65 -24.49
C GLN A 220 8.76 -39.41 -23.98
N ALA A 221 9.00 -38.97 -22.74
CA ALA A 221 8.37 -37.76 -22.20
C ALA A 221 8.73 -36.49 -23.00
N LEU A 222 10.00 -36.32 -23.40
CA LEU A 222 10.42 -35.22 -24.27
C LEU A 222 9.78 -35.29 -25.68
N SER A 223 9.52 -36.50 -26.17
CA SER A 223 8.80 -36.72 -27.43
C SER A 223 7.32 -36.39 -27.31
N GLU A 224 6.67 -36.75 -26.20
CA GLU A 224 5.26 -36.42 -25.92
C GLU A 224 5.05 -34.90 -25.80
N LEU A 225 6.06 -34.19 -25.31
CA LEU A 225 6.13 -32.72 -25.31
C LEU A 225 6.47 -32.12 -26.70
N GLY A 226 6.85 -32.93 -27.68
CA GLY A 226 7.20 -32.48 -29.03
C GLY A 226 8.53 -31.72 -29.14
N ILE A 227 9.42 -31.88 -28.16
CA ILE A 227 10.67 -31.09 -28.04
C ILE A 227 11.95 -31.92 -28.20
N ILE A 228 11.83 -33.25 -28.35
CA ILE A 228 12.97 -34.17 -28.43
C ILE A 228 14.02 -33.75 -29.48
N ASP A 229 13.57 -33.30 -30.66
CA ASP A 229 14.44 -32.92 -31.78
C ASP A 229 15.26 -31.64 -31.53
N ARG A 230 14.94 -30.91 -30.46
CA ARG A 230 15.68 -29.70 -30.06
C ARG A 230 16.92 -30.01 -29.24
N PHE A 231 17.03 -31.21 -28.68
CA PHE A 231 18.20 -31.63 -27.93
C PHE A 231 19.30 -32.12 -28.87
N ARG A 232 20.52 -31.61 -28.70
CA ARG A 232 21.69 -31.97 -29.51
C ARG A 232 22.80 -32.54 -28.63
N VAL A 233 23.41 -33.64 -29.08
CA VAL A 233 24.57 -34.22 -28.42
C VAL A 233 25.83 -33.47 -28.86
N ARG A 234 26.64 -33.03 -27.90
CA ARG A 234 28.00 -32.54 -28.13
C ARG A 234 28.99 -33.56 -27.57
N LEU A 235 29.91 -34.01 -28.41
CA LEU A 235 31.04 -34.84 -27.98
C LEU A 235 32.16 -33.88 -27.56
N GLN A 236 32.58 -33.96 -26.29
CA GLN A 236 33.74 -33.26 -25.74
C GLN A 236 34.92 -34.23 -25.63
#